data_AF-A0A558A7Y1-F1
#
_entry.id   AF-A0A558A7Y1-F1
#
_cell.length_a   1.000
_cell.length_b   1.000
_cell.length_c   1.000
_cell.angle_alpha   90.00
_cell.angle_beta   90.00
_cell.angle_gamma   90.00
#
_symmetry.space_group_name_H-M   'P 1'
#
loop_
_entity.id
_entity.type
_entity.pdbx_description
1 polymer ?
#
loop_
_entity_poly.entity_id
_entity_poly.type
_entity_poly.pdbx_seq_one_letter_code
_entity_poly.pdbx_strand_id
1 'polypeptide(L)'
;MVELVRAGYQLGPPPYGYRALRIRVTDPTGRSQLRAVLVPDWHTAAVVRQIFTWRADHGLGFAVIAGRLNADARQYPPPVQTGRWTAKTVRRVITNPKYVGRQVWARTVAGRPAPVEQWVTSGPNAHEPLVDPRTFQRAQPRNDESPHDVTDPADHAPPSAA
;
A
#
# COMPACT_ATOMS: atom_id res chain seq x y z
N MET A 1 -15.24 12.36 -9.04
CA MET A 1 -14.18 11.55 -8.41
C MET A 1 -13.45 12.31 -7.30
N VAL A 2 -12.96 13.52 -7.56
CA VAL A 2 -12.27 14.37 -6.57
C VAL A 2 -13.07 14.52 -5.27
N GLU A 3 -14.35 14.86 -5.35
CA GLU A 3 -15.23 15.03 -4.19
C GLU A 3 -15.36 13.75 -3.35
N LEU A 4 -15.41 12.58 -4.00
CA LEU A 4 -15.50 11.30 -3.30
C LEU A 4 -14.24 11.03 -2.46
N VAL A 5 -13.07 11.33 -3.03
CA VAL A 5 -11.79 11.20 -2.32
C VAL A 5 -11.72 12.18 -1.17
N ARG A 6 -12.11 13.45 -1.38
CA ARG A 6 -12.14 14.47 -0.34
C ARG A 6 -13.08 14.09 0.81
N ALA A 7 -14.21 13.45 0.49
CA ALA A 7 -15.16 12.90 1.46
C ALA A 7 -14.70 11.58 2.12
N GLY A 8 -13.49 11.09 1.82
CA GLY A 8 -12.91 9.91 2.47
C GLY A 8 -13.33 8.57 1.86
N TYR A 9 -14.04 8.56 0.74
CA TYR A 9 -14.44 7.32 0.08
C TYR A 9 -13.30 6.71 -0.73
N GLN A 10 -13.22 5.37 -0.69
CA GLN A 10 -12.26 4.57 -1.42
C GLN A 10 -12.61 4.52 -2.91
N LEU A 11 -11.60 4.76 -3.74
CA LEU A 11 -11.64 4.53 -5.18
C LEU A 11 -10.66 3.44 -5.57
N GLY A 12 -11.08 2.56 -6.48
CA GLY A 12 -10.26 1.46 -7.01
C GLY A 12 -10.03 0.31 -6.02
N PRO A 13 -9.17 -0.66 -6.40
CA PRO A 13 -8.86 -1.81 -5.56
C PRO A 13 -8.32 -1.39 -4.18
N PRO A 14 -8.75 -2.05 -3.09
CA PRO A 14 -8.22 -1.75 -1.76
C PRO A 14 -6.71 -2.07 -1.71
N PRO A 15 -5.90 -1.23 -1.04
CA PRO A 15 -4.51 -1.58 -0.78
C PRO A 15 -4.43 -2.83 0.13
N TYR A 16 -3.34 -3.58 0.02
CA TYR A 16 -3.05 -4.72 0.88
C TYR A 16 -3.17 -4.33 2.37
N GLY A 17 -3.67 -5.21 3.24
CA GLY A 17 -3.98 -4.86 4.63
C GLY A 17 -5.38 -4.26 4.85
N TYR A 18 -6.11 -3.94 3.77
CA TYR A 18 -7.47 -3.45 3.83
C TYR A 18 -8.40 -4.24 2.91
N ARG A 19 -9.69 -4.20 3.24
CA ARG A 19 -10.79 -4.60 2.38
C ARG A 19 -11.76 -3.44 2.19
N ALA A 20 -12.51 -3.46 1.08
CA ALA A 20 -13.53 -2.46 0.81
C ALA A 20 -14.88 -2.88 1.43
N LEU A 21 -15.41 -2.07 2.33
CA LEU A 21 -16.79 -2.20 2.83
C LEU A 21 -17.70 -1.26 2.04
N ARG A 22 -18.80 -1.79 1.50
CA ARG A 22 -19.81 -0.97 0.81
C ARG A 22 -20.85 -0.48 1.81
N ILE A 23 -21.01 0.83 1.91
CA ILE A 23 -22.01 1.50 2.72
C ILE A 23 -22.99 2.25 1.82
N ARG A 24 -24.24 2.39 2.27
CA ARG A 24 -25.24 3.23 1.61
C ARG A 24 -25.19 4.62 2.25
N VAL A 25 -25.07 5.65 1.42
CA VAL A 25 -25.04 7.05 1.84
C VAL A 25 -26.18 7.78 1.16
N THR A 26 -27.03 8.43 1.95
CA THR A 26 -28.15 9.22 1.47
C THR A 26 -27.78 10.68 1.53
N ASP A 27 -27.92 11.38 0.39
CA ASP A 27 -27.71 12.83 0.35
C ASP A 27 -28.91 13.60 0.95
N PRO A 28 -28.77 14.90 1.23
CA PRO A 28 -29.89 15.71 1.76
C PRO A 28 -31.11 15.78 0.84
N THR A 29 -30.97 15.43 -0.45
CA THR A 29 -32.08 15.36 -1.41
C THR A 29 -32.82 14.02 -1.36
N GLY A 30 -32.43 13.12 -0.45
CA GLY A 30 -33.03 11.80 -0.28
C GLY A 30 -32.48 10.72 -1.21
N ARG A 31 -31.48 11.04 -2.07
CA ARG A 31 -30.92 10.06 -2.99
C ARG A 31 -29.85 9.22 -2.32
N SER A 32 -30.04 7.90 -2.37
CA SER A 32 -29.09 6.92 -1.84
C SER A 32 -28.08 6.47 -2.89
N GLN A 33 -26.79 6.46 -2.55
CA GLN A 33 -25.73 5.89 -3.37
C GLN A 33 -24.85 4.95 -2.56
N LEU A 34 -24.32 3.90 -3.21
CA LEU A 34 -23.31 3.06 -2.60
C LEU A 34 -21.94 3.74 -2.66
N ARG A 35 -21.22 3.68 -1.54
CA ARG A 35 -19.86 4.17 -1.38
C ARG A 35 -18.99 3.08 -0.77
N ALA A 36 -17.72 3.06 -1.13
CA ALA A 36 -16.75 2.15 -0.53
C ALA A 36 -15.93 2.90 0.53
N VAL A 37 -15.71 2.25 1.67
CA VAL A 37 -14.76 2.69 2.70
C VAL A 37 -13.74 1.59 2.93
N LEU A 38 -12.54 1.95 3.40
CA LEU A 38 -11.54 0.96 3.77
C LEU A 38 -11.75 0.52 5.21
N VAL A 39 -11.75 -0.78 5.43
CA VAL A 39 -11.68 -1.38 6.77
C VAL A 39 -10.50 -2.36 6.82
N PRO A 40 -9.76 -2.45 7.94
CA PRO A 40 -8.67 -3.38 8.04
C PRO A 40 -9.11 -4.82 7.75
N ASP A 41 -8.26 -5.55 7.04
CA ASP A 41 -8.33 -7.00 6.99
C ASP A 41 -7.34 -7.52 8.04
N TRP A 42 -7.84 -8.17 9.10
CA TRP A 42 -7.06 -8.42 10.32
C TRP A 42 -5.72 -9.13 10.05
N HIS A 43 -5.71 -10.13 9.17
CA HIS A 43 -4.51 -10.92 8.88
C HIS A 43 -3.51 -10.09 8.07
N THR A 44 -3.92 -9.52 6.94
CA THR A 44 -3.00 -8.76 6.08
C THR A 44 -2.62 -7.41 6.70
N ALA A 45 -3.46 -6.83 7.57
CA ALA A 45 -3.17 -5.62 8.32
C ALA A 45 -2.01 -5.83 9.30
N ALA A 46 -1.97 -6.99 9.98
CA ALA A 46 -0.85 -7.35 10.84
C ALA A 46 0.46 -7.44 10.05
N VAL A 47 0.42 -8.00 8.83
CA VAL A 47 1.58 -8.04 7.93
C VAL A 47 2.07 -6.64 7.56
N VAL A 48 1.17 -5.70 7.24
CA VAL A 48 1.55 -4.31 6.97
C VAL A 48 2.24 -3.69 8.18
N ARG A 49 1.67 -3.82 9.38
CA ARG A 49 2.27 -3.31 10.62
C ARG A 49 3.67 -3.88 10.83
N GLN A 50 3.85 -5.18 10.58
CA GLN A 50 5.15 -5.84 10.69
C GLN A 50 6.18 -5.33 9.67
N ILE A 51 5.76 -5.10 8.42
CA ILE A 51 6.60 -4.50 7.38
C ILE A 51 7.10 -3.12 7.81
N PHE A 52 6.21 -2.28 8.34
CA PHE A 52 6.58 -0.95 8.84
C PHE A 52 7.49 -1.04 10.06
N THR A 53 7.27 -1.97 10.98
CA THR A 53 8.14 -2.22 12.14
C THR A 53 9.56 -2.57 11.68
N TRP A 54 9.71 -3.55 10.80
CA TRP A 54 11.02 -3.93 10.27
C TRP A 54 11.72 -2.80 9.52
N ARG A 55 10.95 -1.96 8.82
CA ARG A 55 11.51 -0.86 8.06
C ARG A 55 11.91 0.32 8.94
N ALA A 56 11.01 0.77 9.83
CA ALA A 56 11.21 1.95 10.65
C ALA A 56 12.14 1.68 11.85
N ASP A 57 11.93 0.55 12.54
CA ASP A 57 12.60 0.26 13.80
C ASP A 57 13.88 -0.54 13.61
N HIS A 58 13.89 -1.49 12.67
CA HIS A 58 15.06 -2.34 12.43
C HIS A 58 15.90 -1.88 11.23
N GLY A 59 15.43 -0.89 10.46
CA GLY A 59 16.15 -0.33 9.33
C GLY A 59 16.37 -1.29 8.15
N LEU A 60 15.55 -2.34 8.03
CA LEU A 60 15.76 -3.35 6.99
C LEU A 60 15.48 -2.79 5.58
N GLY A 61 16.29 -3.24 4.60
CA GLY A 61 16.08 -2.95 3.18
C GLY A 61 14.86 -3.67 2.59
N PHE A 62 14.31 -3.14 1.50
CA PHE A 62 13.10 -3.70 0.88
C PHE A 62 13.25 -5.15 0.40
N ALA A 63 14.41 -5.51 -0.16
CA ALA A 63 14.69 -6.87 -0.61
C ALA A 63 14.79 -7.86 0.55
N VAL A 64 15.46 -7.45 1.63
CA VAL A 64 15.57 -8.25 2.88
C VAL A 64 14.19 -8.50 3.47
N ILE A 65 13.34 -7.46 3.55
CA ILE A 65 11.96 -7.61 4.00
C ILE A 65 11.18 -8.57 3.10
N ALA A 66 11.28 -8.43 1.78
CA ALA A 66 10.59 -9.33 0.84
C ALA A 66 11.03 -10.79 1.01
N GLY A 67 12.34 -11.04 1.14
CA GLY A 67 12.86 -12.39 1.43
C GLY A 67 12.31 -12.96 2.74
N ARG A 68 12.27 -12.14 3.79
CA ARG A 68 11.73 -12.55 5.09
C ARG A 68 10.24 -12.90 5.05
N LEU A 69 9.44 -12.12 4.32
CA LEU A 69 8.01 -12.42 4.13
C LEU A 69 7.82 -13.72 3.34
N ASN A 70 8.61 -13.93 2.28
CA ASN A 70 8.53 -15.13 1.45
C ASN A 70 8.98 -16.42 2.16
N ALA A 71 9.80 -16.31 3.22
CA ALA A 71 10.22 -17.47 4.02
C ALA A 71 9.06 -18.13 4.79
N ASP A 72 7.98 -17.38 5.06
CA ASP A 72 6.75 -17.93 5.65
C ASP A 72 5.51 -17.30 4.99
N ALA A 73 5.15 -17.81 3.82
CA ALA A 73 3.98 -17.35 3.08
C ALA A 73 2.63 -17.65 3.77
N ARG A 74 2.61 -18.55 4.78
CA ARG A 74 1.39 -18.80 5.56
C ARG A 74 1.17 -17.67 6.56
N GLN A 75 2.24 -17.26 7.26
CA GLN A 75 2.20 -16.12 8.16
C GLN A 75 2.04 -14.80 7.40
N TYR A 76 2.73 -14.66 6.26
CA TYR A 76 2.78 -13.44 5.45
C TYR A 76 2.23 -13.65 4.03
N PRO A 77 0.91 -13.86 3.85
CA PRO A 77 0.34 -14.17 2.54
C PRO A 77 0.65 -13.05 1.54
N PRO A 78 1.25 -13.35 0.37
CA PRO A 78 1.57 -12.33 -0.60
C PRO A 78 0.30 -11.74 -1.24
N PRO A 79 0.38 -10.52 -1.83
CA PRO A 79 -0.72 -9.99 -2.62
C PRO A 79 -1.09 -10.95 -3.76
N VAL A 80 -2.38 -11.23 -3.90
CA VAL A 80 -2.91 -12.20 -4.88
C VAL A 80 -2.43 -11.92 -6.31
N GLN A 81 -2.36 -10.63 -6.68
CA GLN A 81 -1.97 -10.23 -8.03
C GLN A 81 -0.51 -10.55 -8.38
N THR A 82 0.38 -10.59 -7.39
CA THR A 82 1.81 -10.87 -7.63
C THR A 82 2.22 -12.27 -7.21
N GLY A 83 1.47 -12.93 -6.32
CA GLY A 83 1.75 -14.30 -5.85
C GLY A 83 3.02 -14.46 -5.01
N ARG A 84 3.88 -13.44 -4.92
CA ARG A 84 5.08 -13.36 -4.07
C ARG A 84 5.33 -11.94 -3.60
N TRP A 85 6.10 -11.80 -2.51
CA TRP A 85 6.66 -10.51 -2.11
C TRP A 85 7.89 -10.18 -2.95
N THR A 86 7.98 -8.94 -3.40
CA THR A 86 9.16 -8.38 -4.08
C THR A 86 9.55 -7.08 -3.41
N ALA A 87 10.80 -6.65 -3.55
CA ALA A 87 11.25 -5.36 -3.05
C ALA A 87 10.35 -4.21 -3.55
N LYS A 88 9.90 -4.27 -4.81
CA LYS A 88 8.96 -3.32 -5.41
C LYS A 88 7.61 -3.30 -4.71
N THR A 89 7.04 -4.46 -4.39
CA THR A 89 5.77 -4.57 -3.67
C THR A 89 5.90 -4.04 -2.24
N VAL A 90 6.99 -4.37 -1.54
CA VAL A 90 7.26 -3.83 -0.19
C VAL A 90 7.40 -2.31 -0.24
N ARG A 91 8.17 -1.76 -1.20
CA ARG A 91 8.30 -0.30 -1.38
C ARG A 91 6.94 0.36 -1.65
N ARG A 92 6.07 -0.27 -2.45
CA ARG A 92 4.71 0.22 -2.70
C ARG A 92 3.87 0.24 -1.43
N VAL A 93 4.04 -0.72 -0.51
CA VAL A 93 3.38 -0.71 0.80
C VAL A 93 3.89 0.46 1.63
N ILE A 94 5.21 0.56 1.83
CA ILE A 94 5.85 1.60 2.65
C ILE A 94 5.53 3.03 2.19
N THR A 95 5.45 3.26 0.87
CA THR A 95 5.24 4.60 0.30
C THR A 95 3.76 4.96 0.10
N ASN A 96 2.81 4.12 0.53
CA ASN A 96 1.39 4.38 0.33
C ASN A 96 0.80 5.18 1.52
N PRO A 97 0.46 6.46 1.33
CA PRO A 97 -0.11 7.30 2.40
C PRO A 97 -1.49 6.81 2.90
N LYS A 98 -2.13 5.85 2.23
CA LYS A 98 -3.35 5.23 2.76
C LYS A 98 -3.13 4.55 4.11
N TYR A 99 -1.92 4.12 4.45
CA TYR A 99 -1.67 3.47 5.74
C TYR A 99 -1.69 4.39 6.95
N VAL A 100 -1.65 5.72 6.75
CA VAL A 100 -1.84 6.74 7.79
C VAL A 100 -3.28 7.30 7.81
N GLY A 101 -4.25 6.56 7.27
CA GLY A 101 -5.68 6.91 7.37
C GLY A 101 -6.15 8.01 6.41
N ARG A 102 -5.50 8.15 5.24
CA ARG A 102 -5.89 9.14 4.21
C ARG A 102 -6.32 8.45 2.92
N GLN A 103 -7.36 8.95 2.25
CA GLN A 103 -7.59 8.59 0.85
C GLN A 103 -6.67 9.40 -0.06
N VAL A 104 -6.13 8.73 -1.08
CA VAL A 104 -5.28 9.35 -2.10
C VAL A 104 -5.68 8.83 -3.48
N TRP A 105 -5.77 9.74 -4.44
CA TRP A 105 -6.08 9.47 -5.85
C TRP A 105 -5.21 10.33 -6.77
N ALA A 106 -5.30 10.07 -8.08
CA ALA A 106 -4.51 10.75 -9.12
C ALA A 106 -2.98 10.62 -8.96
N ARG A 107 -2.51 9.49 -8.40
CA ARG A 107 -1.07 9.20 -8.25
C ARG A 107 -0.35 8.93 -9.57
N THR A 108 -1.11 8.73 -10.64
CA THR A 108 -0.61 8.45 -11.98
C THR A 108 -1.44 9.25 -12.98
N VAL A 109 -0.80 9.96 -13.88
CA VAL A 109 -1.41 10.71 -14.99
C VAL A 109 -0.79 10.22 -16.29
N ALA A 110 -1.62 9.83 -17.26
CA ALA A 110 -1.17 9.28 -18.56
C ALA A 110 -0.13 8.13 -18.41
N GLY A 111 -0.33 7.24 -17.43
CA GLY A 111 0.56 6.11 -17.17
C GLY A 111 1.86 6.44 -16.42
N ARG A 112 2.13 7.71 -16.12
CA ARG A 112 3.34 8.15 -15.40
C ARG A 112 3.02 8.56 -13.97
N PRO A 113 3.91 8.30 -12.98
CA PRO A 113 3.75 8.82 -11.62
C PRO A 113 3.58 10.34 -11.64
N ALA A 114 2.54 10.83 -10.97
CA ALA A 114 2.29 12.25 -10.82
C ALA A 114 3.06 12.81 -9.61
N PRO A 115 3.52 14.08 -9.65
CA PRO A 115 4.04 14.78 -8.48
C PRO A 115 3.03 14.78 -7.32
N VAL A 116 3.51 14.76 -6.08
CA VAL A 116 2.67 14.66 -4.88
C VAL A 116 1.71 15.84 -4.76
N GLU A 117 2.10 17.00 -5.27
CA GLU A 117 1.31 18.24 -5.31
C GLU A 117 0.06 18.11 -6.18
N GLN A 118 0.08 17.18 -7.15
CA GLN A 118 -1.05 16.90 -8.03
C GLN A 118 -1.98 15.82 -7.45
N TRP A 119 -1.59 15.18 -6.34
CA TRP A 119 -2.41 14.13 -5.74
C TRP A 119 -3.62 14.74 -5.07
N VAL A 120 -4.77 14.10 -5.26
CA VAL A 120 -5.97 14.42 -4.50
C VAL A 120 -5.94 13.62 -3.22
N THR A 121 -5.93 14.31 -2.08
CA THR A 121 -5.91 13.69 -0.75
C THR A 121 -7.14 14.08 0.06
N SER A 122 -7.62 13.18 0.92
CA SER A 122 -8.65 13.48 1.92
C SER A 122 -8.07 14.23 3.12
N GLY A 123 -8.98 14.72 3.98
CA GLY A 123 -8.64 15.03 5.37
C GLY A 123 -8.06 13.81 6.11
N PRO A 124 -7.46 14.02 7.29
CA PRO A 124 -6.98 12.93 8.15
C PRO A 124 -8.14 12.02 8.59
N ASN A 125 -7.82 10.78 8.97
CA ASN A 125 -8.77 9.80 9.52
C ASN A 125 -9.97 9.46 8.62
N ALA A 126 -9.76 9.38 7.31
CA ALA A 126 -10.78 8.91 6.36
C ALA A 126 -11.13 7.43 6.56
N HIS A 127 -10.22 6.66 7.16
CA HIS A 127 -10.38 5.27 7.56
C HIS A 127 -9.36 4.93 8.65
N GLU A 128 -9.52 3.76 9.29
CA GLU A 128 -8.62 3.33 10.37
C GLU A 128 -7.16 3.25 9.88
N PRO A 129 -6.22 4.01 10.47
CA PRO A 129 -4.82 3.93 10.12
C PRO A 129 -4.22 2.60 10.61
N LEU A 130 -3.41 1.95 9.77
CA LEU A 130 -2.62 0.79 10.21
C LEU A 130 -1.31 1.22 10.88
N VAL A 131 -0.83 2.43 10.59
CA VAL A 131 0.46 2.95 11.02
C VAL A 131 0.29 4.41 11.40
N ASP A 132 0.95 4.83 12.47
CA ASP A 132 0.97 6.25 12.87
C ASP A 132 1.89 7.09 11.94
N PRO A 133 1.70 8.42 11.88
CA PRO A 133 2.50 9.28 11.01
C PRO A 133 4.01 9.24 11.25
N ARG A 134 4.45 9.04 12.51
CA ARG A 134 5.89 9.04 12.87
C ARG A 134 6.55 7.77 12.34
N THR A 135 5.92 6.62 12.53
CA THR A 135 6.39 5.34 11.98
C THR A 135 6.39 5.38 10.45
N PHE A 136 5.35 5.95 9.83
CA PHE A 136 5.29 6.11 8.38
C PHE A 136 6.44 6.96 7.84
N GLN A 137 6.75 8.10 8.48
CA GLN A 137 7.83 8.98 8.09
C GLN A 137 9.21 8.30 8.21
N ARG A 138 9.47 7.62 9.34
CA ARG A 138 10.73 6.89 9.56
C ARG A 138 10.97 5.76 8.57
N ALA A 139 9.89 5.17 8.06
CA ALA A 139 9.99 4.05 7.14
C ALA A 139 10.32 4.45 5.69
N GLN A 140 10.21 5.73 5.34
CA GLN A 140 10.34 6.18 3.95
C GLN A 140 11.70 5.80 3.33
N PRO A 141 11.76 5.64 1.99
CA PRO A 141 13.03 5.43 1.29
C PRO A 141 14.02 6.54 1.63
N ARG A 142 15.27 6.16 1.86
CA ARG A 142 16.36 7.12 2.10
C ARG A 142 17.01 7.48 0.76
N ASN A 143 17.61 8.67 0.67
CA ASN A 143 18.16 9.17 -0.60
C ASN A 143 19.38 8.36 -1.12
N ASP A 144 20.03 7.61 -0.25
CA ASP A 144 21.16 6.73 -0.54
C ASP A 144 20.74 5.36 -1.12
N GLU A 145 19.48 4.95 -0.95
CA GLU A 145 18.93 3.73 -1.55
C GLU A 145 18.56 3.98 -3.02
N SER A 146 19.57 3.97 -3.90
CA SER A 146 19.39 4.09 -5.35
C SER A 146 18.47 2.98 -5.91
N PRO A 147 17.68 3.25 -6.96
CA PRO A 147 16.77 2.27 -7.58
C PRO A 147 17.46 1.06 -8.22
N HIS A 148 18.80 1.10 -8.35
CA HIS A 148 19.61 0.21 -9.17
C HIS A 148 20.10 -1.07 -8.45
N ASP A 149 19.90 -1.22 -7.14
CA ASP A 149 20.38 -2.39 -6.38
C ASP A 149 19.37 -3.57 -6.39
N VAL A 150 18.66 -3.76 -7.50
CA VAL A 150 17.66 -4.83 -7.65
C VAL A 150 18.01 -5.69 -8.85
N THR A 151 19.04 -6.53 -8.70
CA THR A 151 19.09 -7.80 -9.43
C THR A 151 18.18 -8.77 -8.66
N ASP A 152 16.96 -9.00 -9.15
CA ASP A 152 16.09 -10.04 -8.60
C ASP A 152 16.78 -11.38 -8.91
N PRO A 153 17.12 -12.23 -7.93
CA PRO A 153 17.75 -13.53 -8.19
C PRO A 153 16.85 -14.49 -9.00
N ALA A 154 15.62 -14.09 -9.32
CA ALA A 154 14.70 -14.80 -10.20
C ALA A 154 14.97 -14.62 -11.71
N ASP A 155 15.84 -13.68 -12.14
CA ASP A 155 16.19 -13.48 -13.57
C ASP A 155 17.29 -14.43 -14.07
N HIS A 156 17.85 -15.28 -13.22
CA HIS A 156 18.76 -16.36 -13.61
C HIS A 156 18.08 -17.72 -13.49
N ALA A 157 17.13 -18.01 -14.37
CA ALA A 157 16.85 -19.40 -14.73
C ALA A 157 17.93 -19.86 -15.72
N PRO A 158 18.64 -20.99 -15.50
CA PRO A 158 19.51 -21.53 -16.52
C PRO A 158 18.66 -21.93 -17.74
N PRO A 159 19.16 -21.79 -18.98
CA PRO A 159 18.46 -22.30 -20.14
C PRO A 159 18.26 -23.80 -19.97
N SER A 160 17.01 -24.24 -20.11
CA SER A 160 16.66 -25.67 -20.17
C SER A 160 17.51 -26.33 -21.24
N ALA A 161 18.35 -27.27 -20.83
CA ALA A 161 19.06 -28.15 -21.76
C ALA A 161 18.03 -29.03 -22.49
N ALA A 162 18.32 -29.27 -23.77
CA ALA A 162 17.55 -30.04 -24.74
C ALA A 162 17.40 -31.52 -24.37
#